data_AF-A0A7X6UUB8-F1
#
_entry.id   AF-A0A7X6UUB8-F1
#
_cell.length_a   1.000
_cell.length_b   1.000
_cell.length_c   1.000
_cell.angle_alpha   90.00
_cell.angle_beta   90.00
_cell.angle_gamma   90.00
#
_symmetry.space_group_name_H-M   'P 1'
#
loop_
_entity.id
_entity.type
_entity.pdbx_description
1 polymer ?
#
loop_
_entity_poly.entity_id
_entity_poly.type
_entity_poly.pdbx_seq_one_letter_code
_entity_poly.pdbx_strand_id
1 'polypeptide(L)'
;MLLCATIGGLLVYSHNPKELESFRAAFLTITFAVVTFSVMFSMGGFNSSAYRQFHRAIPPCLLWSCVALLFVALLPLGVLVLKPGLYIPTCLLILPMLAVAGAGLLEIARRETDPLTLLDRLCTITAITRFLRSLVTIVDLRIAETKALELSKTKDCPVHEFEWHLPMPSHENDPLNCLATLGLLAIQHGDSHAFGHVVRRSLQALDLAENFQPSKTTAGDDTIRRELRGYVFDAIQRMMLALQRNKGTVSFIRTAIDNMAESVVSKTKEQKQTQDFAFAALHLMEILARHCYESGSHAEILVPLIVSRQVVQKGMDDPPKVKVGEQQPIEISMFNHALPQLTGSIKRLGNYAIKKDDSGFVYRCFDAFGWLGCSAVKHKNMLVATACLRALSQLGREVRAGGLECHWDKCTVRPEDHAAERIGWIASWVSKVPEDGREYWIGLLEAAYSRLSGYKTSLKFETAADGKASISKNISKEKHVESYIMHAASREVDYSDFSFLKDLELHGGKGVYMQGPLMPLVSATTEKT
;
A
#
# COMPACT_ATOMS: atom_id res chain seq x y z
N MET A 1 -44.45 4.84 9.37
CA MET A 1 -45.32 5.81 10.10
C MET A 1 -46.74 5.80 9.57
N LEU A 2 -47.02 6.19 8.32
CA LEU A 2 -48.39 6.24 7.77
C LEU A 2 -49.10 4.88 7.83
N LEU A 3 -48.44 3.81 7.37
CA LEU A 3 -48.97 2.43 7.44
C LEU A 3 -49.28 1.97 8.88
N CYS A 4 -48.44 2.32 9.85
CA CYS A 4 -48.63 1.99 11.27
C CYS A 4 -49.81 2.76 11.86
N ALA A 5 -49.98 4.03 11.47
CA ALA A 5 -51.15 4.84 11.83
C ALA A 5 -52.43 4.26 11.21
N THR A 6 -52.37 3.76 9.97
CA THR A 6 -53.48 3.09 9.32
C THR A 6 -53.83 1.77 10.01
N ILE A 7 -52.84 0.95 10.36
CA ILE A 7 -53.05 -0.29 11.14
C ILE A 7 -53.65 0.04 12.52
N GLY A 8 -53.08 1.03 13.22
CA GLY A 8 -53.62 1.50 14.51
C GLY A 8 -55.04 2.04 14.38
N GLY A 9 -55.33 2.82 13.35
CA GLY A 9 -56.68 3.32 13.04
C GLY A 9 -57.66 2.20 12.70
N LEU A 10 -57.23 1.18 11.97
CA LEU A 10 -58.01 -0.03 11.69
C LEU A 10 -58.28 -0.83 12.96
N LEU A 11 -57.30 -0.96 13.87
CA LEU A 11 -57.49 -1.61 15.17
C LEU A 11 -58.50 -0.86 16.04
N VAL A 12 -58.43 0.48 16.04
CA VAL A 12 -59.40 1.34 16.75
C VAL A 12 -60.79 1.25 16.12
N TYR A 13 -60.89 1.19 14.79
CA TYR A 13 -62.17 1.11 14.08
C TYR A 13 -62.84 -0.27 14.21
N SER A 14 -62.05 -1.35 14.21
CA SER A 14 -62.54 -2.72 14.21
C SER A 14 -62.91 -3.27 15.59
N HIS A 15 -62.49 -2.62 16.68
CA HIS A 15 -62.70 -3.09 18.04
C HIS A 15 -63.46 -2.05 18.87
N ASN A 16 -64.48 -2.49 19.60
CA ASN A 16 -65.21 -1.63 20.52
C ASN A 16 -64.36 -1.39 21.79
N PRO A 17 -63.96 -0.13 22.11
CA PRO A 17 -63.10 0.15 23.25
C PRO A 17 -63.64 -0.37 24.60
N LYS A 18 -64.97 -0.44 24.74
CA LYS A 18 -65.62 -0.91 25.98
C LYS A 18 -65.40 -2.41 26.24
N GLU A 19 -65.22 -3.21 25.19
CA GLU A 19 -64.98 -4.65 25.30
C GLU A 19 -63.54 -4.97 25.73
N LEU A 20 -62.63 -4.01 25.53
CA LEU A 20 -61.20 -4.15 25.85
C LEU A 20 -60.82 -3.55 27.22
N GLU A 21 -61.81 -3.09 27.99
CA GLU A 21 -61.65 -2.44 29.30
C GLU A 21 -60.92 -3.31 30.34
N SER A 22 -61.18 -4.62 30.35
CA SER A 22 -60.51 -5.57 31.24
C SER A 22 -58.99 -5.67 30.98
N PHE A 23 -58.52 -5.25 29.81
CA PHE A 23 -57.11 -5.33 29.39
C PHE A 23 -56.33 -4.03 29.61
N ARG A 24 -56.90 -3.01 30.29
CA ARG A 24 -56.22 -1.72 30.51
C ARG A 24 -54.81 -1.86 31.07
N ALA A 25 -54.63 -2.68 32.11
CA ALA A 25 -53.32 -2.91 32.71
C ALA A 25 -52.36 -3.63 31.74
N ALA A 26 -52.87 -4.54 30.92
CA ALA A 26 -52.07 -5.24 29.91
C ALA A 26 -51.59 -4.29 28.81
N PHE A 27 -52.45 -3.40 28.31
CA PHE A 27 -52.05 -2.39 27.32
C PHE A 27 -50.93 -1.49 27.85
N LEU A 28 -51.07 -0.97 29.07
CA LEU A 28 -50.02 -0.17 29.71
C LEU A 28 -48.70 -0.94 29.81
N THR A 29 -48.77 -2.18 30.28
CA THR A 29 -47.62 -3.06 30.47
C THR A 29 -46.92 -3.34 29.14
N ILE A 30 -47.67 -3.66 28.08
CA ILE A 30 -47.10 -3.93 26.75
C ILE A 30 -46.46 -2.67 26.16
N THR A 31 -47.10 -1.49 26.28
CA THR A 31 -46.53 -0.22 25.81
C THR A 31 -45.15 0.04 26.44
N PHE A 32 -45.05 -0.05 27.77
CA PHE A 32 -43.78 0.15 28.47
C PHE A 32 -42.77 -0.97 28.21
N ALA A 33 -43.22 -2.22 28.10
CA ALA A 33 -42.35 -3.34 27.79
C ALA A 33 -41.69 -3.17 26.41
N VAL A 34 -42.48 -2.88 25.37
CA VAL A 34 -41.97 -2.67 24.00
C VAL A 34 -40.93 -1.56 23.98
N VAL A 35 -41.19 -0.43 24.64
CA VAL A 35 -40.24 0.70 24.68
C VAL A 35 -38.99 0.37 25.48
N THR A 36 -39.15 -0.25 26.65
CA THR A 36 -38.02 -0.65 27.50
C THR A 36 -37.11 -1.63 26.76
N PHE A 37 -37.68 -2.66 26.14
CA PHE A 37 -36.91 -3.60 25.31
C PHE A 37 -36.26 -2.89 24.14
N SER A 38 -36.96 -2.02 23.42
CA SER A 38 -36.40 -1.29 22.27
C SER A 38 -35.19 -0.44 22.67
N VAL A 39 -35.30 0.32 23.76
CA VAL A 39 -34.19 1.13 24.29
C VAL A 39 -33.04 0.23 24.76
N MET A 40 -33.34 -0.81 25.56
CA MET A 40 -32.32 -1.71 26.10
C MET A 40 -31.57 -2.47 25.01
N PHE A 41 -32.25 -3.01 23.99
CA PHE A 41 -31.60 -3.70 22.88
C PHE A 41 -30.79 -2.75 22.00
N SER A 42 -31.29 -1.54 21.73
CA SER A 42 -30.56 -0.56 20.92
C SER A 42 -29.31 -0.07 21.63
N MET A 43 -29.42 0.26 22.93
CA MET A 43 -28.28 0.64 23.77
C MET A 43 -27.32 -0.52 24.00
N GLY A 44 -27.84 -1.73 24.17
CA GLY A 44 -27.06 -2.95 24.29
C GLY A 44 -26.25 -3.24 23.03
N GLY A 45 -26.89 -3.21 21.86
CA GLY A 45 -26.24 -3.38 20.56
C GLY A 45 -25.21 -2.29 20.27
N PHE A 46 -25.50 -1.05 20.64
CA PHE A 46 -24.54 0.05 20.53
C PHE A 46 -23.30 -0.17 21.43
N ASN A 47 -23.50 -0.55 22.69
CA ASN A 47 -22.40 -0.77 23.64
C ASN A 47 -21.61 -2.06 23.39
N SER A 48 -22.23 -3.09 22.80
CA SER A 48 -21.55 -4.33 22.44
C SER A 48 -20.78 -4.25 21.13
N SER A 49 -21.03 -3.23 20.32
CA SER A 49 -20.29 -3.03 19.06
C SER A 49 -18.83 -2.66 19.32
N ALA A 50 -17.92 -3.33 18.62
CA ALA A 50 -16.49 -3.03 18.62
C ALA A 50 -16.18 -1.57 18.27
N TYR A 51 -17.01 -0.98 17.41
CA TYR A 51 -16.84 0.38 16.91
C TYR A 51 -17.37 1.45 17.89
N ARG A 52 -17.89 1.05 19.06
CA ARG A 52 -18.30 1.96 20.15
C ARG A 52 -17.18 2.90 20.59
N GLN A 53 -15.93 2.48 20.48
CA GLN A 53 -14.75 3.26 20.90
C GLN A 53 -14.56 4.59 20.14
N PHE A 54 -15.18 4.76 18.98
CA PHE A 54 -15.19 6.04 18.26
C PHE A 54 -16.06 7.11 18.93
N HIS A 55 -16.78 6.74 19.98
CA HIS A 55 -17.72 7.60 20.67
C HIS A 55 -17.35 7.72 22.14
N ARG A 56 -16.98 8.93 22.59
CA ARG A 56 -16.73 9.22 24.01
C ARG A 56 -18.01 9.17 24.86
N ALA A 57 -19.15 9.48 24.26
CA ALA A 57 -20.47 9.50 24.89
C ALA A 57 -21.51 8.80 24.01
N ILE A 58 -22.78 8.75 24.44
CA ILE A 58 -23.87 8.24 23.59
C ILE A 58 -24.12 9.27 22.46
N PRO A 59 -24.25 8.85 21.19
CA PRO A 59 -24.52 9.74 20.08
C PRO A 59 -25.80 10.53 20.35
N PRO A 60 -25.81 11.86 20.13
CA PRO A 60 -27.00 12.67 20.36
C PRO A 60 -28.23 12.15 19.60
N CYS A 61 -28.04 11.65 18.37
CA CYS A 61 -29.14 11.08 17.58
C CYS A 61 -29.78 9.87 18.28
N LEU A 62 -28.97 8.93 18.78
CA LEU A 62 -29.46 7.76 19.53
C LEU A 62 -30.13 8.18 20.84
N LEU A 63 -29.49 9.08 21.60
CA LEU A 63 -30.02 9.59 22.87
C LEU A 63 -31.39 10.24 22.70
N TRP A 64 -31.52 11.19 21.76
CA TRP A 64 -32.77 11.89 21.51
C TRP A 64 -33.84 10.97 20.94
N SER A 65 -33.47 9.95 20.17
CA SER A 65 -34.41 8.94 19.70
C SER A 65 -34.94 8.06 20.83
N CYS A 66 -34.10 7.68 21.81
CA CYS A 66 -34.54 7.00 23.03
C CYS A 66 -35.51 7.88 23.84
N VAL A 67 -35.18 9.16 24.04
CA VAL A 67 -36.03 10.12 24.76
C VAL A 67 -37.37 10.31 24.05
N ALA A 68 -37.37 10.46 22.73
CA ALA A 68 -38.59 10.58 21.94
C ALA A 68 -39.48 9.33 22.06
N LEU A 69 -38.88 8.13 22.00
CA LEU A 69 -39.63 6.87 22.13
C LEU A 69 -40.27 6.73 23.52
N LEU A 70 -39.54 7.10 24.59
CA LEU A 70 -40.06 7.15 25.95
C LEU A 70 -41.21 8.15 26.09
N PHE A 71 -41.09 9.33 25.48
CA PHE A 71 -42.16 10.33 25.51
C PHE A 71 -43.43 9.83 24.82
N VAL A 72 -43.31 9.16 23.67
CA VAL A 72 -44.46 8.54 22.98
C VAL A 72 -45.10 7.44 23.84
N ALA A 73 -44.31 6.66 24.57
CA ALA A 73 -44.79 5.63 25.48
C ALA A 73 -45.60 6.18 26.67
N LEU A 74 -45.33 7.43 27.07
CA LEU A 74 -46.04 8.11 28.16
C LEU A 74 -47.37 8.74 27.73
N LEU A 75 -47.63 8.89 26.42
CA LEU A 75 -48.87 9.49 25.91
C LEU A 75 -50.14 8.74 26.38
N PRO A 76 -50.23 7.40 26.34
CA PRO A 76 -51.38 6.69 26.88
C PRO A 76 -51.64 6.99 28.36
N LEU A 77 -50.58 7.14 29.18
CA LEU A 77 -50.72 7.46 30.59
C LEU A 77 -51.29 8.88 30.79
N GLY A 78 -50.80 9.85 30.01
CA GLY A 78 -51.35 11.21 30.00
C GLY A 78 -52.82 11.23 29.59
N VAL A 79 -53.19 10.44 28.57
CA VAL A 79 -54.59 10.29 28.13
C VAL A 79 -55.43 9.60 29.20
N LEU A 80 -54.91 8.58 29.90
CA LEU A 80 -55.61 7.91 30.99
C LEU A 80 -56.00 8.89 32.10
N VAL A 81 -55.12 9.84 32.44
CA VAL A 81 -55.36 10.85 33.48
C VAL A 81 -56.34 11.93 33.00
N LEU A 82 -56.18 12.44 31.78
CA LEU A 82 -56.95 13.59 31.28
C LEU A 82 -58.31 13.19 30.69
N LYS A 83 -58.38 12.06 29.98
CA LYS A 83 -59.56 11.54 29.28
C LYS A 83 -59.57 10.00 29.25
N PRO A 84 -59.95 9.33 30.36
CA PRO A 84 -59.89 7.87 30.47
C PRO A 84 -60.59 7.10 29.33
N GLY A 85 -61.68 7.65 28.78
CA GLY A 85 -62.42 7.02 27.67
C GLY A 85 -61.66 6.92 26.35
N LEU A 86 -60.56 7.67 26.18
CA LEU A 86 -59.70 7.60 24.98
C LEU A 86 -58.45 6.73 25.18
N TYR A 87 -58.24 6.19 26.38
CA TYR A 87 -57.03 5.45 26.72
C TYR A 87 -56.78 4.23 25.81
N ILE A 88 -57.78 3.36 25.66
CA ILE A 88 -57.68 2.14 24.85
C ILE A 88 -57.46 2.48 23.37
N PRO A 89 -58.23 3.40 22.74
CA PRO A 89 -57.95 3.86 21.39
C PRO A 89 -56.53 4.40 21.20
N THR A 90 -56.03 5.19 22.17
CA THR A 90 -54.66 5.69 22.14
C THR A 90 -53.63 4.57 22.22
N CYS A 91 -53.83 3.54 23.06
CA CYS A 91 -52.95 2.37 23.12
C CYS A 91 -52.92 1.59 21.80
N LEU A 92 -54.08 1.32 21.20
CA LEU A 92 -54.19 0.59 19.93
C LEU A 92 -53.54 1.35 18.77
N LEU A 93 -53.59 2.68 18.79
CA LEU A 93 -52.92 3.52 17.80
C LEU A 93 -51.39 3.54 18.00
N ILE A 94 -50.93 3.67 19.24
CA ILE A 94 -49.52 3.87 19.57
C ILE A 94 -48.71 2.58 19.52
N LEU A 95 -49.28 1.43 19.89
CA LEU A 95 -48.55 0.16 19.96
C LEU A 95 -47.84 -0.23 18.64
N PRO A 96 -48.51 -0.20 17.46
CA PRO A 96 -47.85 -0.44 16.19
C PRO A 96 -46.77 0.60 15.86
N MET A 97 -46.96 1.85 16.29
CA MET A 97 -45.97 2.91 16.08
C MET A 97 -44.71 2.68 16.94
N LEU A 98 -44.88 2.27 18.20
CA LEU A 98 -43.78 1.98 19.11
C LEU A 98 -42.94 0.80 18.63
N ALA A 99 -43.55 -0.25 18.12
CA ALA A 99 -42.83 -1.40 17.57
C ALA A 99 -41.92 -0.99 16.40
N VAL A 100 -42.45 -0.21 15.45
CA VAL A 100 -41.67 0.28 14.30
C VAL A 100 -40.63 1.33 14.70
N ALA A 101 -40.97 2.22 15.63
CA ALA A 101 -40.01 3.19 16.16
C ALA A 101 -38.87 2.50 16.93
N GLY A 102 -39.17 1.39 17.63
CA GLY A 102 -38.17 0.54 18.28
C GLY A 102 -37.22 -0.12 17.29
N ALA A 103 -37.74 -0.67 16.18
CA ALA A 103 -36.90 -1.17 15.09
C ALA A 103 -36.05 -0.07 14.45
N GLY A 104 -36.62 1.13 14.29
CA GLY A 104 -35.89 2.32 13.82
C GLY A 104 -34.77 2.75 14.79
N LEU A 105 -35.00 2.65 16.10
CA LEU A 105 -33.98 2.95 17.11
C LEU A 105 -32.80 1.98 17.03
N LEU A 106 -33.08 0.70 16.81
CA LEU A 106 -32.03 -0.31 16.60
C LEU A 106 -31.22 -0.02 15.32
N GLU A 107 -31.88 0.40 14.24
CA GLU A 107 -31.20 0.81 13.01
C GLU A 107 -30.34 2.06 13.21
N ILE A 108 -30.78 3.03 14.01
CA ILE A 108 -29.96 4.19 14.39
C ILE A 108 -28.72 3.74 15.17
N ALA A 109 -28.89 2.88 16.18
CA ALA A 109 -27.77 2.33 16.94
C ALA A 109 -26.79 1.57 16.04
N ARG A 110 -27.30 0.76 15.10
CA ARG A 110 -26.48 0.05 14.11
C ARG A 110 -25.69 1.01 13.24
N ARG A 111 -26.33 2.02 12.65
CA ARG A 111 -25.67 3.04 11.80
C ARG A 111 -24.60 3.83 12.54
N GLU A 112 -24.82 4.16 13.81
CA GLU A 112 -23.83 4.88 14.62
C GLU A 112 -22.55 4.08 14.86
N THR A 113 -22.59 2.76 14.71
CA THR A 113 -21.45 1.86 14.89
C THR A 113 -21.08 1.09 13.63
N ASP A 114 -21.71 1.41 12.50
CA ASP A 114 -21.40 0.80 11.22
C ASP A 114 -20.04 1.34 10.71
N PRO A 115 -19.08 0.47 10.39
CA PRO A 115 -17.72 0.89 10.05
C PRO A 115 -17.67 1.77 8.80
N LEU A 116 -18.55 1.54 7.81
CA LEU A 116 -18.59 2.33 6.58
C LEU A 116 -19.18 3.72 6.85
N THR A 117 -20.23 3.78 7.66
CA THR A 117 -20.82 5.05 8.13
C THR A 117 -19.81 5.86 8.93
N LEU A 118 -19.01 5.22 9.79
CA LEU A 118 -17.92 5.86 10.52
C LEU A 118 -16.80 6.34 9.60
N LEU A 119 -16.42 5.54 8.61
CA LEU A 119 -15.43 5.90 7.59
C LEU A 119 -15.87 7.16 6.82
N ASP A 120 -17.14 7.21 6.41
CA ASP A 120 -17.71 8.33 5.66
C ASP A 120 -18.05 9.54 6.52
N ARG A 121 -18.12 9.40 7.85
CA ARG A 121 -18.30 10.56 8.75
C ARG A 121 -16.97 11.14 9.21
N LEU A 122 -16.05 10.29 9.65
CA LEU A 122 -14.82 10.69 10.33
C LEU A 122 -13.64 10.84 9.38
N CYS A 123 -13.59 10.06 8.31
CA CYS A 123 -12.42 9.93 7.46
C CYS A 123 -12.70 10.34 6.00
N THR A 124 -13.61 11.30 5.78
CA THR A 124 -13.85 11.84 4.44
C THR A 124 -12.57 12.45 3.86
N ILE A 125 -12.43 12.44 2.54
CA ILE A 125 -11.33 13.14 1.87
C ILE A 125 -11.30 14.61 2.29
N THR A 126 -12.45 15.26 2.42
CA THR A 126 -12.54 16.65 2.91
C THR A 126 -12.01 16.82 4.34
N ALA A 127 -12.33 15.89 5.24
CA ALA A 127 -11.81 15.91 6.62
C ALA A 127 -10.29 15.69 6.64
N ILE A 128 -9.79 14.75 5.86
CA ILE A 128 -8.35 14.48 5.72
C ILE A 128 -7.63 15.70 5.13
N THR A 129 -8.14 16.31 4.06
CA THR A 129 -7.57 17.54 3.48
C THR A 129 -7.50 18.67 4.49
N ARG A 130 -8.57 18.87 5.27
CA ARG A 130 -8.58 19.90 6.33
C ARG A 130 -7.54 19.60 7.40
N PHE A 131 -7.39 18.33 7.77
CA PHE A 131 -6.39 17.90 8.74
C PHE A 131 -4.96 18.08 8.21
N LEU A 132 -4.66 17.65 6.99
CA LEU A 132 -3.35 17.87 6.35
C LEU A 132 -2.99 19.36 6.30
N ARG A 133 -3.95 20.23 5.95
CA ARG A 133 -3.76 21.70 6.03
C ARG A 133 -3.40 22.17 7.44
N SER A 134 -4.07 21.67 8.47
CA SER A 134 -3.73 22.02 9.85
C SER A 134 -2.36 21.49 10.26
N LEU A 135 -1.97 20.30 9.77
CA LEU A 135 -0.66 19.71 10.06
C LEU A 135 0.50 20.52 9.46
N VAL A 136 0.32 21.21 8.32
CA VAL A 136 1.39 22.04 7.72
C VAL A 136 1.98 23.00 8.75
N THR A 137 1.13 23.74 9.48
CA THR A 137 1.60 24.71 10.47
C THR A 137 2.30 24.03 11.65
N ILE A 138 1.83 22.85 12.05
CA ILE A 138 2.40 22.09 13.16
C ILE A 138 3.77 21.53 12.79
N VAL A 139 3.90 20.95 11.58
CA VAL A 139 5.17 20.44 11.05
C VAL A 139 6.18 21.58 10.92
N ASP A 140 5.79 22.71 10.30
CA ASP A 140 6.70 23.86 10.13
C ASP A 140 7.20 24.38 11.48
N LEU A 141 6.31 24.49 12.47
CA LEU A 141 6.67 24.89 13.83
C LEU A 141 7.61 23.88 14.50
N ARG A 142 7.39 22.57 14.34
CA ARG A 142 8.26 21.53 14.89
C ARG A 142 9.65 21.50 14.27
N ILE A 143 9.74 21.75 12.97
CA ILE A 143 11.02 21.89 12.27
C ILE A 143 11.76 23.12 12.77
N ALA A 144 11.05 24.25 12.93
CA ALA A 144 11.63 25.48 13.48
C ALA A 144 12.12 25.30 14.93
N GLU A 145 11.32 24.65 15.79
CA GLU A 145 11.71 24.30 17.16
C GLU A 145 12.97 23.42 17.18
N THR A 146 13.03 22.39 16.34
CA THR A 146 14.19 21.48 16.30
C THR A 146 15.44 22.21 15.82
N LYS A 147 15.33 23.09 14.82
CA LYS A 147 16.44 23.95 14.36
C LYS A 147 16.91 24.91 15.46
N ALA A 148 16.00 25.46 16.25
CA ALA A 148 16.32 26.38 17.34
C ALA A 148 17.07 25.71 18.51
N LEU A 149 17.00 24.38 18.63
CA LEU A 149 17.75 23.65 19.65
C LEU A 149 19.25 23.52 19.34
N GLU A 150 19.70 23.86 18.13
CA GLU A 150 21.11 23.81 17.70
C GLU A 150 21.83 22.50 18.10
N LEU A 151 21.14 21.36 17.99
CA LEU A 151 21.60 20.06 18.49
C LEU A 151 22.94 19.61 17.87
N SER A 152 23.25 20.08 16.66
CA SER A 152 24.53 19.87 16.00
C SER A 152 24.85 21.02 15.04
N LYS A 153 26.14 21.23 14.74
CA LYS A 153 26.54 22.09 13.63
C LYS A 153 26.22 21.37 12.33
N THR A 154 25.76 22.10 11.31
CA THR A 154 25.39 21.54 9.99
C THR A 154 26.51 20.71 9.34
N LYS A 155 27.78 21.01 9.63
CA LYS A 155 28.95 20.27 9.10
C LYS A 155 29.29 19.00 9.87
N ASP A 156 28.79 18.87 11.09
CA ASP A 156 29.07 17.75 12.00
C ASP A 156 27.90 16.75 12.03
N CYS A 157 26.81 17.05 11.31
CA CYS A 157 25.64 16.20 11.21
C CYS A 157 25.89 15.08 10.18
N PRO A 158 25.67 13.81 10.52
CA PRO A 158 25.64 12.74 9.53
C PRO A 158 24.51 12.94 8.50
N VAL A 159 24.71 12.47 7.27
CA VAL A 159 23.73 12.65 6.18
C VAL A 159 22.34 12.09 6.51
N HIS A 160 22.26 11.01 7.31
CA HIS A 160 21.00 10.41 7.73
C HIS A 160 20.24 11.21 8.80
N GLU A 161 20.88 12.24 9.37
CA GLU A 161 20.31 13.15 10.37
C GLU A 161 19.98 14.53 9.79
N PHE A 162 20.40 14.84 8.55
CA PHE A 162 20.22 16.14 7.91
C PHE A 162 18.78 16.64 7.90
N GLU A 163 17.84 15.71 7.92
CA GLU A 163 16.42 15.97 7.78
C GLU A 163 15.63 15.55 9.02
N TRP A 164 16.32 15.08 10.07
CA TRP A 164 15.67 14.67 11.30
C TRP A 164 15.10 15.88 12.04
N HIS A 165 13.91 15.71 12.58
CA HIS A 165 13.31 16.64 13.53
C HIS A 165 12.54 15.90 14.61
N LEU A 166 12.17 16.62 15.67
CA LEU A 166 11.35 16.07 16.74
C LEU A 166 10.03 15.51 16.20
N PRO A 167 9.54 14.38 16.75
CA PRO A 167 8.31 13.77 16.31
C PRO A 167 7.11 14.67 16.59
N MET A 168 6.08 14.51 15.76
CA MET A 168 4.83 15.23 15.88
C MET A 168 4.06 14.80 17.15
N PRO A 169 3.43 15.73 17.88
CA PRO A 169 2.56 15.36 18.99
C PRO A 169 1.31 14.62 18.48
N SER A 170 0.71 13.80 19.35
CA SER A 170 -0.57 13.15 19.04
C SER A 170 -1.70 14.18 18.98
N HIS A 171 -2.56 14.08 17.97
CA HIS A 171 -3.72 14.96 17.80
C HIS A 171 -5.02 14.28 18.21
N GLU A 172 -5.84 14.98 19.00
CA GLU A 172 -7.22 14.55 19.23
C GLU A 172 -8.01 14.64 17.93
N ASN A 173 -8.84 13.62 17.65
CA ASN A 173 -9.67 13.52 16.45
C ASN A 173 -8.90 13.48 15.12
N ASP A 174 -7.69 12.92 15.12
CA ASP A 174 -6.94 12.67 13.89
C ASP A 174 -7.69 11.68 12.97
N PRO A 175 -8.12 12.09 11.76
CA PRO A 175 -8.79 11.21 10.81
C PRO A 175 -7.90 10.06 10.32
N LEU A 176 -6.57 10.21 10.31
CA LEU A 176 -5.63 9.16 9.91
C LEU A 176 -5.49 8.11 11.02
N ASN A 177 -5.45 8.53 12.28
CA ASN A 177 -5.56 7.61 13.41
C ASN A 177 -6.93 6.89 13.45
N CYS A 178 -8.02 7.59 13.10
CA CYS A 178 -9.33 6.98 12.95
C CYS A 178 -9.34 5.91 11.83
N LEU A 179 -8.73 6.19 10.68
CA LEU A 179 -8.56 5.22 9.58
C LEU A 179 -7.82 3.97 10.06
N ALA A 180 -6.65 4.16 10.68
CA ALA A 180 -5.86 3.04 11.19
C ALA A 180 -6.66 2.21 12.21
N THR A 181 -7.35 2.88 13.14
CA THR A 181 -8.17 2.23 14.17
C THR A 181 -9.35 1.46 13.57
N LEU A 182 -10.03 2.00 12.56
CA LEU A 182 -11.11 1.30 11.83
C LEU A 182 -10.58 0.04 11.16
N GLY A 183 -9.42 0.13 10.50
CA GLY A 183 -8.80 -1.03 9.85
C GLY A 183 -8.39 -2.11 10.84
N LEU A 184 -7.81 -1.72 11.99
CA LEU A 184 -7.44 -2.66 13.05
C LEU A 184 -8.67 -3.39 13.63
N LEU A 185 -9.77 -2.68 13.89
CA LEU A 185 -11.00 -3.31 14.33
C LEU A 185 -11.59 -4.24 13.26
N ALA A 186 -11.58 -3.83 11.99
CA ALA A 186 -12.09 -4.66 10.91
C ALA A 186 -11.31 -5.99 10.82
N ILE A 187 -9.98 -5.95 10.98
CA ILE A 187 -9.15 -7.16 11.07
C ILE A 187 -9.53 -8.01 12.30
N GLN A 188 -9.63 -7.39 13.48
CA GLN A 188 -9.95 -8.09 14.73
C GLN A 188 -11.31 -8.79 14.71
N HIS A 189 -12.28 -8.21 14.01
CA HIS A 189 -13.66 -8.69 13.95
C HIS A 189 -14.02 -9.46 12.68
N GLY A 190 -13.05 -9.73 11.79
CA GLY A 190 -13.31 -10.56 10.61
C GLY A 190 -14.06 -9.83 9.47
N ASP A 191 -14.12 -8.49 9.48
CA ASP A 191 -14.86 -7.70 8.48
C ASP A 191 -13.96 -7.31 7.29
N SER A 192 -13.81 -8.22 6.34
CA SER A 192 -12.99 -8.00 5.14
C SER A 192 -13.56 -6.90 4.22
N HIS A 193 -14.88 -6.72 4.22
CA HIS A 193 -15.53 -5.71 3.38
C HIS A 193 -15.19 -4.30 3.90
N ALA A 194 -15.40 -4.03 5.19
CA ALA A 194 -15.01 -2.76 5.79
C ALA A 194 -13.51 -2.51 5.65
N PHE A 195 -12.68 -3.53 5.90
CA PHE A 195 -11.23 -3.42 5.74
C PHE A 195 -10.82 -2.97 4.34
N GLY A 196 -11.41 -3.56 3.29
CA GLY A 196 -11.13 -3.16 1.90
C GLY A 196 -11.45 -1.68 1.63
N HIS A 197 -12.56 -1.16 2.17
CA HIS A 197 -12.90 0.27 2.04
C HIS A 197 -11.93 1.17 2.82
N VAL A 198 -11.49 0.75 4.01
CA VAL A 198 -10.48 1.47 4.80
C VAL A 198 -9.14 1.54 4.05
N VAL A 199 -8.68 0.44 3.45
CA VAL A 199 -7.45 0.42 2.65
C VAL A 199 -7.57 1.39 1.47
N ARG A 200 -8.67 1.35 0.71
CA ARG A 200 -8.88 2.32 -0.39
C ARG A 200 -8.85 3.76 0.07
N ARG A 201 -9.56 4.09 1.17
CA ARG A 201 -9.56 5.45 1.71
C ARG A 201 -8.17 5.88 2.18
N SER A 202 -7.37 4.95 2.71
CA SER A 202 -6.00 5.23 3.14
C SER A 202 -5.06 5.47 1.93
N LEU A 203 -5.21 4.71 0.85
CA LEU A 203 -4.47 4.95 -0.40
C LEU A 203 -4.87 6.28 -1.06
N GLN A 204 -6.15 6.65 -1.00
CA GLN A 204 -6.61 7.98 -1.41
C GLN A 204 -6.02 9.10 -0.54
N ALA A 205 -5.88 8.88 0.77
CA ALA A 205 -5.24 9.82 1.68
C ALA A 205 -3.74 10.00 1.36
N LEU A 206 -3.05 8.91 1.01
CA LEU A 206 -1.64 8.95 0.63
C LEU A 206 -1.46 9.70 -0.70
N ASP A 207 -2.32 9.44 -1.68
CA ASP A 207 -2.33 10.18 -2.95
C ASP A 207 -2.63 11.67 -2.76
N LEU A 208 -3.56 11.99 -1.86
CA LEU A 208 -3.84 13.37 -1.49
C LEU A 208 -2.62 14.05 -0.88
N ALA A 209 -1.87 13.37 0.00
CA ALA A 209 -0.65 13.90 0.60
C ALA A 209 0.48 14.09 -0.43
N GLU A 210 0.60 13.18 -1.41
CA GLU A 210 1.57 13.28 -2.52
C GLU A 210 1.34 14.53 -3.37
N ASN A 211 0.08 14.81 -3.70
CA ASN A 211 -0.29 15.96 -4.53
C ASN A 211 -0.62 17.22 -3.70
N PHE A 212 -0.36 17.20 -2.39
CA PHE A 212 -0.71 18.31 -1.51
C PHE A 212 0.21 19.50 -1.74
N GLN A 213 -0.37 20.68 -1.95
CA GLN A 213 0.38 21.93 -2.09
C GLN A 213 0.34 22.70 -0.76
N PRO A 214 1.42 22.72 0.02
CA PRO A 214 1.47 23.50 1.25
C PRO A 214 1.43 25.00 0.96
N SER A 215 0.86 25.78 1.88
CA SER A 215 1.05 27.23 1.91
C SER A 215 2.54 27.54 2.18
N LYS A 216 3.05 28.69 1.72
CA LYS A 216 4.45 29.11 1.96
C LYS A 216 4.86 28.86 3.42
N THR A 217 5.89 28.03 3.60
CA THR A 217 6.44 27.62 4.92
C THR A 217 7.91 28.01 5.07
N THR A 218 8.42 27.97 6.29
CA THR A 218 9.85 28.23 6.55
C THR A 218 10.74 27.01 6.23
N ALA A 219 10.20 25.80 6.33
CA ALA A 219 10.89 24.54 6.04
C ALA A 219 11.01 24.19 4.55
N GLY A 220 10.25 24.88 3.69
CA GLY A 220 10.17 24.60 2.26
C GLY A 220 9.14 23.51 1.93
N ASP A 221 8.52 23.65 0.76
CA ASP A 221 7.36 22.85 0.36
C ASP A 221 7.67 21.35 0.25
N ASP A 222 8.88 20.98 -0.15
CA ASP A 222 9.32 19.58 -0.30
C ASP A 222 9.43 18.86 1.05
N THR A 223 10.02 19.51 2.05
CA THR A 223 10.14 18.98 3.42
C THR A 223 8.76 18.73 4.02
N ILE A 224 7.86 19.72 3.92
CA ILE A 224 6.49 19.59 4.42
C ILE A 224 5.75 18.45 3.73
N ARG A 225 5.83 18.35 2.39
CA ARG A 225 5.20 17.25 1.65
C ARG A 225 5.72 15.88 2.09
N ARG A 226 7.03 15.73 2.29
CA ARG A 226 7.61 14.49 2.80
C ARG A 226 7.03 14.11 4.17
N GLU A 227 6.97 15.05 5.11
CA GLU A 227 6.44 14.77 6.45
C GLU A 227 4.95 14.41 6.44
N LEU A 228 4.14 15.10 5.64
CA LEU A 228 2.73 14.75 5.48
C LEU A 228 2.55 13.35 4.89
N ARG A 229 3.38 12.97 3.93
CA ARG A 229 3.39 11.62 3.35
C ARG A 229 3.81 10.57 4.36
N GLY A 230 4.88 10.82 5.12
CA GLY A 230 5.35 9.95 6.20
C GLY A 230 4.24 9.70 7.22
N TYR A 231 3.56 10.76 7.66
CA TYR A 231 2.46 10.65 8.62
C TYR A 231 1.29 9.79 8.12
N VAL A 232 0.89 9.93 6.84
CA VAL A 232 -0.15 9.08 6.24
C VAL A 232 0.36 7.64 6.08
N PHE A 233 1.61 7.47 5.65
CA PHE A 233 2.22 6.16 5.45
C PHE A 233 2.31 5.38 6.77
N ASP A 234 2.66 6.02 7.88
CA ASP A 234 2.69 5.41 9.21
C ASP A 234 1.32 4.85 9.63
N ALA A 235 0.23 5.55 9.28
CA ALA A 235 -1.13 5.05 9.52
C ALA A 235 -1.43 3.77 8.72
N ILE A 236 -0.99 3.71 7.46
CA ILE A 236 -1.11 2.52 6.61
C ILE A 236 -0.24 1.38 7.16
N GLN A 237 1.02 1.67 7.46
CA GLN A 237 1.99 0.69 7.95
C GLN A 237 1.54 0.04 9.25
N ARG A 238 0.95 0.81 10.18
CA ARG A 238 0.34 0.26 11.41
C ARG A 238 -0.70 -0.83 11.13
N MET A 239 -1.56 -0.63 10.13
CA MET A 239 -2.54 -1.65 9.72
C MET A 239 -1.84 -2.85 9.07
N MET A 240 -0.85 -2.61 8.21
CA MET A 240 -0.13 -3.69 7.51
C MET A 240 0.69 -4.56 8.48
N LEU A 241 1.27 -3.97 9.53
CA LEU A 241 1.96 -4.70 10.60
C LEU A 241 0.99 -5.57 11.41
N ALA A 242 -0.24 -5.11 11.63
CA ALA A 242 -1.25 -5.92 12.32
C ALA A 242 -1.64 -7.17 11.54
N LEU A 243 -1.65 -7.11 10.20
CA LEU A 243 -1.89 -8.27 9.36
C LEU A 243 -0.83 -9.36 9.53
N GLN A 244 0.43 -8.99 9.79
CA GLN A 244 1.54 -9.93 9.93
C GLN A 244 1.55 -10.69 11.27
N ARG A 245 0.67 -10.33 12.21
CA ARG A 245 0.67 -10.94 13.55
C ARG A 245 0.00 -12.31 13.61
N ASN A 246 -0.82 -12.68 12.62
CA ASN A 246 -1.59 -13.92 12.66
C ASN A 246 -1.70 -14.54 11.26
N LYS A 247 -1.42 -15.84 11.14
CA LYS A 247 -1.55 -16.61 9.89
C LYS A 247 -2.98 -16.64 9.34
N GLY A 248 -4.00 -16.40 10.17
CA GLY A 248 -5.40 -16.32 9.77
C GLY A 248 -5.79 -15.08 8.95
N THR A 249 -4.86 -14.15 8.69
CA THR A 249 -5.13 -12.87 8.01
C THR A 249 -4.94 -12.90 6.49
N VAL A 250 -4.62 -14.05 5.89
CA VAL A 250 -4.30 -14.16 4.44
C VAL A 250 -5.36 -13.52 3.54
N SER A 251 -6.65 -13.66 3.86
CA SER A 251 -7.74 -13.02 3.10
C SER A 251 -7.71 -11.48 3.16
N PHE A 252 -7.37 -10.92 4.32
CA PHE A 252 -7.17 -9.48 4.50
C PHE A 252 -5.90 -9.00 3.79
N ILE A 253 -4.83 -9.78 3.86
CA ILE A 253 -3.59 -9.48 3.14
C ILE A 253 -3.84 -9.43 1.64
N ARG A 254 -4.55 -10.42 1.08
CA ARG A 254 -4.92 -10.41 -0.35
C ARG A 254 -5.72 -9.15 -0.69
N THR A 255 -6.70 -8.80 0.14
CA THR A 255 -7.48 -7.56 -0.03
C THR A 255 -6.56 -6.33 -0.04
N ALA A 256 -5.59 -6.22 0.87
CA ALA A 256 -4.66 -5.11 0.90
C ALA A 256 -3.75 -5.06 -0.34
N ILE A 257 -3.18 -6.21 -0.74
CA ILE A 257 -2.34 -6.35 -1.93
C ILE A 257 -3.11 -5.95 -3.19
N ASP A 258 -4.34 -6.43 -3.37
CA ASP A 258 -5.14 -6.13 -4.56
C ASP A 258 -5.46 -4.62 -4.67
N ASN A 259 -5.85 -3.97 -3.57
CA ASN A 259 -6.14 -2.53 -3.58
C ASN A 259 -4.87 -1.69 -3.82
N MET A 260 -3.71 -2.11 -3.27
CA MET A 260 -2.43 -1.47 -3.54
C MET A 260 -2.00 -1.66 -5.00
N ALA A 261 -2.13 -2.87 -5.54
CA ALA A 261 -1.82 -3.19 -6.93
C ALA A 261 -2.66 -2.36 -7.90
N GLU A 262 -3.98 -2.31 -7.69
CA GLU A 262 -4.89 -1.48 -8.48
C GLU A 262 -4.49 0.00 -8.43
N SER A 263 -4.15 0.50 -7.23
CA SER A 263 -3.76 1.90 -7.07
C SER A 263 -2.44 2.22 -7.79
N VAL A 264 -1.41 1.38 -7.67
CA VAL A 264 -0.13 1.57 -8.38
C VAL A 264 -0.32 1.48 -9.89
N VAL A 265 -1.09 0.51 -10.38
CA VAL A 265 -1.39 0.38 -11.82
C VAL A 265 -2.18 1.60 -12.31
N SER A 266 -3.10 2.14 -11.51
CA SER A 266 -3.85 3.34 -11.90
C SER A 266 -2.93 4.55 -12.15
N LYS A 267 -1.82 4.67 -11.40
CA LYS A 267 -0.82 5.74 -11.57
C LYS A 267 -0.10 5.71 -12.91
N THR A 268 -0.06 4.57 -13.60
CA THR A 268 0.55 4.51 -14.94
C THR A 268 -0.26 5.27 -15.99
N LYS A 269 -1.57 5.52 -15.75
CA LYS A 269 -2.41 6.32 -16.67
C LYS A 269 -2.00 7.79 -16.72
N GLU A 270 -1.47 8.29 -15.60
CA GLU A 270 -1.02 9.68 -15.43
C GLU A 270 0.52 9.79 -15.49
N GLN A 271 1.23 8.71 -15.83
CA GLN A 271 2.70 8.66 -15.84
C GLN A 271 3.33 8.96 -14.46
N LYS A 272 2.61 8.64 -13.37
CA LYS A 272 2.99 8.90 -11.97
C LYS A 272 3.52 7.67 -11.22
N GLN A 273 3.80 6.57 -11.92
CA GLN A 273 4.25 5.32 -11.32
C GLN A 273 5.66 5.38 -10.69
N THR A 274 6.39 6.48 -10.87
CA THR A 274 7.70 6.74 -10.28
C THR A 274 7.65 7.68 -9.08
N GLN A 275 6.46 8.03 -8.59
CA GLN A 275 6.29 8.80 -7.35
C GLN A 275 6.49 7.91 -6.12
N ASP A 276 6.79 8.52 -4.97
CA ASP A 276 7.06 7.82 -3.71
C ASP A 276 5.89 6.92 -3.29
N PHE A 277 4.65 7.30 -3.61
CA PHE A 277 3.46 6.46 -3.48
C PHE A 277 3.66 5.04 -4.04
N ALA A 278 4.19 4.91 -5.26
CA ALA A 278 4.33 3.62 -5.93
C ALA A 278 5.40 2.76 -5.27
N PHE A 279 6.51 3.36 -4.85
CA PHE A 279 7.57 2.67 -4.10
C PHE A 279 7.07 2.17 -2.73
N ALA A 280 6.37 3.04 -2.00
CA ALA A 280 5.77 2.73 -0.71
C ALA A 280 4.76 1.57 -0.81
N ALA A 281 3.84 1.63 -1.78
CA ALA A 281 2.85 0.57 -1.99
C ALA A 281 3.51 -0.75 -2.43
N LEU A 282 4.50 -0.73 -3.33
CA LEU A 282 5.24 -1.92 -3.73
C LEU A 282 6.00 -2.57 -2.57
N HIS A 283 6.61 -1.75 -1.71
CA HIS A 283 7.31 -2.24 -0.52
C HIS A 283 6.35 -2.90 0.47
N LEU A 284 5.19 -2.30 0.74
CA LEU A 284 4.17 -2.92 1.59
C LEU A 284 3.62 -4.21 0.99
N MET A 285 3.34 -4.23 -0.32
CA MET A 285 2.93 -5.46 -1.03
C MET A 285 3.98 -6.56 -0.88
N GLU A 286 5.26 -6.25 -1.05
CA GLU A 286 6.37 -7.19 -0.87
C GLU A 286 6.40 -7.78 0.55
N ILE A 287 6.31 -6.94 1.59
CA ILE A 287 6.33 -7.40 2.99
C ILE A 287 5.14 -8.35 3.25
N LEU A 288 3.94 -7.93 2.87
CA LEU A 288 2.74 -8.74 3.08
C LEU A 288 2.76 -10.04 2.29
N ALA A 289 3.24 -10.01 1.05
CA ALA A 289 3.27 -11.18 0.21
C ALA A 289 4.30 -12.21 0.69
N ARG A 290 5.43 -11.76 1.26
CA ARG A 290 6.37 -12.63 1.99
C ARG A 290 5.70 -13.30 3.18
N HIS A 291 4.93 -12.56 3.97
CA HIS A 291 4.20 -13.13 5.10
C HIS A 291 3.17 -14.18 4.67
N CYS A 292 2.44 -13.94 3.59
CA CYS A 292 1.55 -14.94 2.98
C CYS A 292 2.33 -16.21 2.57
N TYR A 293 3.48 -16.02 1.93
CA TYR A 293 4.33 -17.11 1.49
C TYR A 293 4.82 -17.96 2.68
N GLU A 294 5.26 -17.34 3.79
CA GLU A 294 5.63 -18.06 5.03
C GLU A 294 4.45 -18.75 5.72
N SER A 295 3.24 -18.29 5.43
CA SER A 295 1.99 -18.88 5.92
C SER A 295 1.46 -20.00 5.00
N GLY A 296 2.17 -20.35 3.93
CA GLY A 296 1.81 -21.41 2.97
C GLY A 296 0.94 -20.95 1.80
N SER A 297 0.66 -19.64 1.68
CA SER A 297 -0.07 -19.07 0.55
C SER A 297 0.91 -18.49 -0.48
N HIS A 298 1.21 -19.28 -1.50
CA HIS A 298 2.27 -18.96 -2.47
C HIS A 298 1.81 -18.06 -3.64
N ALA A 299 0.51 -17.86 -3.84
CA ALA A 299 0.02 -17.11 -5.00
C ALA A 299 0.29 -15.60 -4.88
N GLU A 300 0.19 -15.05 -3.68
CA GLU A 300 0.26 -13.62 -3.40
C GLU A 300 1.65 -13.04 -3.67
N ILE A 301 2.72 -13.84 -3.53
CA ILE A 301 4.10 -13.41 -3.78
C ILE A 301 4.34 -13.02 -5.25
N LEU A 302 3.52 -13.52 -6.16
CA LEU A 302 3.59 -13.19 -7.58
C LEU A 302 3.05 -11.79 -7.89
N VAL A 303 2.14 -11.25 -7.07
CA VAL A 303 1.49 -9.96 -7.34
C VAL A 303 2.49 -8.80 -7.38
N PRO A 304 3.32 -8.54 -6.34
CA PRO A 304 4.31 -7.46 -6.40
C PRO A 304 5.33 -7.65 -7.54
N LEU A 305 5.70 -8.88 -7.89
CA LEU A 305 6.56 -9.18 -9.05
C LEU A 305 5.89 -8.74 -10.36
N ILE A 306 4.62 -9.13 -10.57
CA ILE A 306 3.86 -8.82 -11.77
C ILE A 306 3.62 -7.31 -11.89
N VAL A 307 3.21 -6.66 -10.80
CA VAL A 307 2.93 -5.22 -10.76
C VAL A 307 4.20 -4.43 -11.08
N SER A 308 5.32 -4.69 -10.37
CA SER A 308 6.61 -4.05 -10.66
C SER A 308 7.01 -4.19 -12.13
N ARG A 309 6.88 -5.40 -12.69
CA ARG A 309 7.22 -5.65 -14.10
C ARG A 309 6.32 -4.87 -15.05
N GLN A 310 5.02 -4.86 -14.82
CA GLN A 310 4.05 -4.16 -15.67
C GLN A 310 4.23 -2.64 -15.63
N VAL A 311 4.44 -2.06 -14.45
CA VAL A 311 4.54 -0.59 -14.30
C VAL A 311 5.83 -0.05 -14.91
N VAL A 312 6.94 -0.80 -14.78
CA VAL A 312 8.21 -0.46 -15.43
C VAL A 312 8.07 -0.55 -16.94
N GLN A 313 7.49 -1.64 -17.46
CA GLN A 313 7.26 -1.78 -18.89
C GLN A 313 6.37 -0.63 -19.41
N LYS A 314 5.25 -0.33 -18.76
CA LYS A 314 4.36 0.75 -19.17
C LYS A 314 5.06 2.12 -19.16
N GLY A 315 5.98 2.37 -18.22
CA GLY A 315 6.79 3.58 -18.21
C GLY A 315 7.81 3.69 -19.33
N MET A 316 8.25 2.57 -19.91
CA MET A 316 9.06 2.56 -21.12
C MET A 316 8.22 2.68 -22.39
N ASP A 317 7.05 2.04 -22.41
CA ASP A 317 6.12 2.05 -23.55
C ASP A 317 5.50 3.46 -23.75
N ASP A 318 5.29 4.20 -22.65
CA ASP A 318 4.59 5.49 -22.64
C ASP A 318 5.21 6.48 -21.64
N PRO A 319 6.47 6.92 -21.86
CA PRO A 319 7.16 7.84 -20.97
C PRO A 319 6.60 9.27 -21.07
N PRO A 320 6.75 10.10 -20.01
CA PRO A 320 6.43 11.51 -20.09
C PRO A 320 7.26 12.21 -21.16
N LYS A 321 6.60 13.03 -21.98
CA LYS A 321 7.20 13.67 -23.16
C LYS A 321 7.56 15.12 -22.87
N VAL A 322 8.74 15.55 -23.32
CA VAL A 322 9.13 16.97 -23.36
C VAL A 322 8.41 17.63 -24.53
N LYS A 323 7.79 18.80 -24.31
CA LYS A 323 7.23 19.59 -25.41
C LYS A 323 8.35 20.14 -26.29
N VAL A 324 8.14 20.16 -27.60
CA VAL A 324 9.15 20.61 -28.56
C VAL A 324 9.56 22.05 -28.27
N GLY A 325 10.85 22.30 -28.03
CA GLY A 325 11.40 23.62 -27.75
C GLY A 325 11.46 24.03 -26.27
N GLU A 326 10.95 23.21 -25.35
CA GLU A 326 11.05 23.46 -23.90
C GLU A 326 12.26 22.73 -23.29
N GLN A 327 12.87 23.32 -22.25
CA GLN A 327 13.85 22.61 -21.42
C GLN A 327 13.17 21.42 -20.75
N GLN A 328 13.89 20.30 -20.62
CA GLN A 328 13.37 19.12 -19.96
C GLN A 328 12.99 19.45 -18.50
N PRO A 329 11.70 19.33 -18.13
CA PRO A 329 11.28 19.54 -16.75
C PRO A 329 11.98 18.56 -15.81
N ILE A 330 12.28 18.99 -14.59
CA ILE A 330 12.97 18.18 -13.58
C ILE A 330 12.20 16.87 -13.31
N GLU A 331 10.88 16.90 -13.40
CA GLU A 331 9.97 15.78 -13.21
C GLU A 331 10.22 14.65 -14.22
N ILE A 332 10.55 15.00 -15.48
CA ILE A 332 10.88 14.01 -16.52
C ILE A 332 12.25 13.38 -16.24
N SER A 333 13.21 14.17 -15.75
CA SER A 333 14.51 13.65 -15.33
C SER A 333 14.36 12.68 -14.14
N MET A 334 13.59 13.08 -13.13
CA MET A 334 13.26 12.26 -11.97
C MET A 334 12.54 10.97 -12.38
N PHE A 335 11.57 11.05 -13.29
CA PHE A 335 10.89 9.87 -13.83
C PHE A 335 11.89 8.87 -14.43
N ASN A 336 12.77 9.33 -15.33
CA ASN A 336 13.74 8.47 -15.99
C ASN A 336 14.75 7.86 -15.01
N HIS A 337 15.13 8.61 -13.96
CA HIS A 337 16.03 8.13 -12.92
C HIS A 337 15.38 7.12 -11.97
N ALA A 338 14.09 7.32 -11.63
CA ALA A 338 13.35 6.49 -10.69
C ALA A 338 12.75 5.21 -11.32
N LEU A 339 12.39 5.24 -12.61
CA LEU A 339 11.78 4.09 -13.30
C LEU A 339 12.56 2.77 -13.14
N PRO A 340 13.90 2.72 -13.31
CA PRO A 340 14.68 1.49 -13.10
C PRO A 340 14.64 0.98 -11.66
N GLN A 341 14.45 1.85 -10.68
CA GLN A 341 14.48 1.50 -9.25
C GLN A 341 13.26 0.68 -8.84
N LEU A 342 12.14 0.80 -9.56
CA LEU A 342 10.94 -0.02 -9.34
C LEU A 342 11.19 -1.52 -9.59
N THR A 343 12.25 -1.85 -10.34
CA THR A 343 12.70 -3.25 -10.51
C THR A 343 13.31 -3.83 -9.23
N GLY A 344 13.69 -2.99 -8.26
CA GLY A 344 14.25 -3.40 -6.98
C GLY A 344 13.32 -4.31 -6.16
N SER A 345 12.00 -4.14 -6.30
CA SER A 345 11.01 -5.05 -5.70
C SER A 345 11.17 -6.49 -6.21
N ILE A 346 11.33 -6.68 -7.53
CA ILE A 346 11.56 -8.01 -8.14
C ILE A 346 12.87 -8.60 -7.60
N LYS A 347 13.92 -7.79 -7.48
CA LYS A 347 15.21 -8.24 -6.96
C LYS A 347 15.10 -8.70 -5.52
N ARG A 348 14.46 -7.91 -4.65
CA ARG A 348 14.28 -8.27 -3.23
C ARG A 348 13.41 -9.52 -3.06
N LEU A 349 12.42 -9.74 -3.92
CA LEU A 349 11.66 -11.00 -3.96
C LEU A 349 12.54 -12.18 -4.40
N GLY A 350 13.41 -11.99 -5.39
CA GLY A 350 14.40 -12.98 -5.81
C GLY A 350 15.37 -13.35 -4.68
N ASN A 351 15.98 -12.36 -4.03
CA ASN A 351 16.87 -12.58 -2.87
C ASN A 351 16.14 -13.34 -1.75
N TYR A 352 14.86 -13.02 -1.53
CA TYR A 352 14.04 -13.73 -0.55
C TYR A 352 13.77 -15.19 -0.96
N ALA A 353 13.48 -15.45 -2.24
CA ALA A 353 13.28 -16.79 -2.78
C ALA A 353 14.55 -17.65 -2.63
N ILE A 354 15.73 -17.08 -2.88
CA ILE A 354 17.02 -17.75 -2.68
C ILE A 354 17.19 -18.14 -1.20
N LYS A 355 16.88 -17.24 -0.27
CA LYS A 355 16.93 -17.53 1.19
C LYS A 355 15.95 -18.61 1.65
N LYS A 356 14.93 -18.93 0.84
CA LYS A 356 13.93 -19.97 1.12
C LYS A 356 14.12 -21.22 0.27
N ASP A 357 15.25 -21.32 -0.45
CA ASP A 357 15.57 -22.40 -1.38
C ASP A 357 14.48 -22.67 -2.45
N ASP A 358 13.71 -21.63 -2.82
CA ASP A 358 12.64 -21.74 -3.83
C ASP A 358 13.17 -21.38 -5.22
N SER A 359 13.86 -22.33 -5.85
CA SER A 359 14.41 -22.15 -7.19
C SER A 359 13.33 -21.97 -8.27
N GLY A 360 12.09 -22.39 -8.03
CA GLY A 360 10.95 -22.15 -8.92
C GLY A 360 10.54 -20.69 -8.94
N PHE A 361 10.50 -20.04 -7.78
CA PHE A 361 10.19 -18.62 -7.70
C PHE A 361 11.38 -17.74 -8.13
N VAL A 362 12.62 -18.17 -7.87
CA VAL A 362 13.82 -17.52 -8.44
C VAL A 362 13.77 -17.50 -9.98
N TYR A 363 13.40 -18.62 -10.60
CA TYR A 363 13.24 -18.70 -12.06
C TYR A 363 12.23 -17.68 -12.59
N ARG A 364 11.11 -17.48 -11.90
CA ARG A 364 10.12 -16.44 -12.27
C ARG A 364 10.67 -15.02 -12.15
N CYS A 365 11.55 -14.77 -11.19
CA CYS A 365 12.25 -13.48 -11.08
C CYS A 365 13.21 -13.28 -12.26
N PHE A 366 13.95 -14.32 -12.66
CA PHE A 366 14.78 -14.29 -13.87
C PHE A 366 13.96 -14.00 -15.14
N ASP A 367 12.81 -14.65 -15.30
CA ASP A 367 11.89 -14.39 -16.40
C ASP A 367 11.43 -12.93 -16.45
N ALA A 368 11.05 -12.37 -15.29
CA ALA A 368 10.61 -10.98 -15.20
C ALA A 368 11.71 -10.00 -15.64
N PHE A 369 12.96 -10.22 -15.20
CA PHE A 369 14.11 -9.40 -15.61
C PHE A 369 14.50 -9.62 -17.07
N GLY A 370 14.49 -10.86 -17.56
CA GLY A 370 14.77 -11.16 -18.96
C GLY A 370 13.77 -10.47 -19.89
N TRP A 371 12.47 -10.52 -19.56
CA TRP A 371 11.42 -9.82 -20.30
C TRP A 371 11.61 -8.30 -20.26
N LEU A 372 11.79 -7.72 -19.07
CA LEU A 372 12.01 -6.28 -18.92
C LEU A 372 13.26 -5.79 -19.65
N GLY A 373 14.36 -6.54 -19.56
CA GLY A 373 15.59 -6.23 -20.27
C GLY A 373 15.42 -6.25 -21.78
N CYS A 374 14.71 -7.24 -22.33
CA CYS A 374 14.36 -7.26 -23.75
C CYS A 374 13.53 -6.03 -24.15
N SER A 375 12.53 -5.67 -23.33
CA SER A 375 11.71 -4.48 -23.54
C SER A 375 12.52 -3.18 -23.45
N ALA A 376 13.48 -3.11 -22.54
CA ALA A 376 14.36 -1.96 -22.38
C ALA A 376 15.24 -1.74 -23.62
N VAL A 377 15.78 -2.81 -24.21
CA VAL A 377 16.53 -2.73 -25.49
C VAL A 377 15.64 -2.19 -26.61
N LYS A 378 14.42 -2.71 -26.74
CA LYS A 378 13.45 -2.26 -27.78
C LYS A 378 13.14 -0.76 -27.67
N HIS A 379 13.04 -0.25 -26.45
CA HIS A 379 12.78 1.18 -26.18
C HIS A 379 14.05 2.02 -26.03
N LYS A 380 15.25 1.43 -26.25
CA LYS A 380 16.54 2.07 -26.04
C LYS A 380 16.73 2.66 -24.63
N ASN A 381 16.07 2.09 -23.62
CA ASN A 381 16.15 2.53 -22.23
C ASN A 381 17.33 1.84 -21.53
N MET A 382 18.50 2.49 -21.56
CA MET A 382 19.73 1.97 -20.97
C MET A 382 19.62 1.74 -19.46
N LEU A 383 18.99 2.64 -18.72
CA LEU A 383 18.95 2.57 -17.26
C LEU A 383 18.17 1.34 -16.77
N VAL A 384 17.00 1.06 -17.37
CA VAL A 384 16.22 -0.13 -17.04
C VAL A 384 16.96 -1.41 -17.45
N ALA A 385 17.63 -1.41 -18.60
CA ALA A 385 18.42 -2.56 -19.02
C ALA A 385 19.60 -2.84 -18.09
N THR A 386 20.35 -1.81 -17.69
CA THR A 386 21.43 -1.91 -16.69
C THR A 386 20.90 -2.47 -15.37
N ALA A 387 19.75 -1.99 -14.89
CA ALA A 387 19.13 -2.50 -13.68
C ALA A 387 18.76 -4.00 -13.80
N CYS A 388 18.20 -4.42 -14.94
CA CYS A 388 17.86 -5.82 -15.19
C CYS A 388 19.10 -6.71 -15.28
N LEU A 389 20.14 -6.28 -16.01
CA LEU A 389 21.39 -7.03 -16.15
C LEU A 389 22.16 -7.13 -14.82
N ARG A 390 22.17 -6.05 -14.03
CA ARG A 390 22.71 -6.06 -12.66
C ARG A 390 21.95 -7.03 -11.77
N ALA A 391 20.62 -7.03 -11.84
CA ALA A 391 19.81 -7.93 -11.02
C ALA A 391 19.97 -9.40 -11.44
N LEU A 392 19.98 -9.71 -12.74
CA LEU A 392 20.21 -11.06 -13.26
C LEU A 392 21.58 -11.60 -12.84
N SER A 393 22.64 -10.81 -13.06
CA SER A 393 24.00 -11.20 -12.67
C SER A 393 24.12 -11.37 -11.16
N GLN A 394 23.56 -10.46 -10.35
CA GLN A 394 23.62 -10.57 -8.90
C GLN A 394 22.85 -11.77 -8.36
N LEU A 395 21.58 -11.95 -8.77
CA LEU A 395 20.76 -13.08 -8.33
C LEU A 395 21.37 -14.42 -8.78
N GLY A 396 21.89 -14.50 -10.01
CA GLY A 396 22.58 -15.71 -10.48
C GLY A 396 23.83 -16.04 -9.67
N ARG A 397 24.58 -15.03 -9.21
CA ARG A 397 25.73 -15.22 -8.30
C ARG A 397 25.29 -15.71 -6.92
N GLU A 398 24.22 -15.12 -6.37
CA GLU A 398 23.65 -15.54 -5.07
C GLU A 398 23.12 -16.97 -5.13
N VAL A 399 22.45 -17.36 -6.21
CA VAL A 399 22.03 -18.75 -6.47
C VAL A 399 23.22 -19.70 -6.48
N ARG A 400 24.27 -19.38 -7.25
CA ARG A 400 25.47 -20.23 -7.33
C ARG A 400 26.14 -20.36 -5.97
N ALA A 401 26.27 -19.26 -5.24
CA ALA A 401 26.87 -19.27 -3.91
C ALA A 401 26.02 -20.06 -2.90
N GLY A 402 24.70 -20.05 -3.04
CA GLY A 402 23.77 -20.85 -2.26
C GLY A 402 23.71 -22.33 -2.66
N GLY A 403 24.24 -22.70 -3.82
CA GLY A 403 24.20 -24.08 -4.33
C GLY A 403 22.79 -24.58 -4.64
N LEU A 404 21.89 -23.69 -5.07
CA LEU A 404 20.51 -24.06 -5.40
C LEU A 404 20.48 -24.94 -6.67
N GLU A 405 19.61 -25.95 -6.67
CA GLU A 405 19.35 -26.80 -7.83
C GLU A 405 18.08 -26.35 -8.57
N CYS A 406 17.97 -26.71 -9.86
CA CYS A 406 16.81 -26.34 -10.65
C CYS A 406 15.55 -27.04 -10.14
N HIS A 407 14.45 -26.27 -9.98
CA HIS A 407 13.16 -26.80 -9.53
C HIS A 407 12.54 -27.81 -10.50
N TRP A 408 12.95 -27.77 -11.78
CA TRP A 408 12.42 -28.67 -12.79
C TRP A 408 13.30 -29.92 -12.88
N ASP A 409 12.75 -31.05 -12.45
CA ASP A 409 13.38 -32.38 -12.42
C ASP A 409 14.05 -32.82 -13.75
N LYS A 410 13.51 -32.37 -14.88
CA LYS A 410 14.02 -32.68 -16.23
C LYS A 410 15.02 -31.65 -16.75
N CYS A 411 15.20 -30.53 -16.05
CA CYS A 411 16.10 -29.48 -16.46
C CYS A 411 17.52 -29.81 -15.95
N THR A 412 18.45 -29.99 -16.89
CA THR A 412 19.87 -30.24 -16.59
C THR A 412 20.67 -28.95 -16.37
N VAL A 413 20.02 -27.80 -16.54
CA VAL A 413 20.63 -26.47 -16.47
C VAL A 413 20.64 -26.03 -15.01
N ARG A 414 21.79 -25.53 -14.53
CA ARG A 414 21.88 -24.99 -13.18
C ARG A 414 21.12 -23.66 -13.08
N PRO A 415 20.57 -23.25 -11.93
CA PRO A 415 19.74 -22.06 -11.90
C PRO A 415 20.52 -20.77 -12.21
N GLU A 416 21.83 -20.69 -11.94
CA GLU A 416 22.66 -19.57 -12.39
C GLU A 416 22.78 -19.48 -13.92
N ASP A 417 22.71 -20.62 -14.63
CA ASP A 417 22.75 -20.66 -16.09
C ASP A 417 21.42 -20.19 -16.69
N HIS A 418 20.30 -20.30 -15.97
CA HIS A 418 19.05 -19.64 -16.38
C HIS A 418 19.19 -18.12 -16.35
N ALA A 419 19.91 -17.55 -15.38
CA ALA A 419 20.22 -16.12 -15.41
C ALA A 419 21.05 -15.75 -16.64
N ALA A 420 22.06 -16.57 -16.99
CA ALA A 420 22.86 -16.40 -18.20
C ALA A 420 22.01 -16.49 -19.48
N GLU A 421 21.05 -17.41 -19.53
CA GLU A 421 20.11 -17.56 -20.63
C GLU A 421 19.27 -16.28 -20.83
N ARG A 422 18.76 -15.68 -19.74
CA ARG A 422 18.02 -14.41 -19.79
C ARG A 422 18.88 -13.23 -20.25
N ILE A 423 20.15 -13.17 -19.84
CA ILE A 423 21.11 -12.20 -20.40
C ILE A 423 21.27 -12.45 -21.91
N GLY A 424 21.31 -13.70 -22.36
CA GLY A 424 21.34 -14.07 -23.77
C GLY A 424 20.11 -13.61 -24.56
N TRP A 425 18.92 -13.72 -23.97
CA TRP A 425 17.70 -13.20 -24.58
C TRP A 425 17.79 -11.69 -24.78
N ILE A 426 18.26 -10.93 -23.79
CA ILE A 426 18.48 -9.48 -23.90
C ILE A 426 19.49 -9.18 -25.02
N ALA A 427 20.60 -9.93 -25.05
CA ALA A 427 21.64 -9.77 -26.06
C ALA A 427 21.09 -9.96 -27.49
N SER A 428 20.19 -10.94 -27.70
CA SER A 428 19.57 -11.18 -29.00
C SER A 428 18.85 -9.94 -29.56
N TRP A 429 18.29 -9.08 -28.71
CA TRP A 429 17.66 -7.82 -29.12
C TRP A 429 18.66 -6.71 -29.41
N VAL A 430 19.84 -6.71 -28.77
CA VAL A 430 20.90 -5.72 -29.03
C VAL A 430 21.43 -5.81 -30.45
N SER A 431 21.37 -6.99 -31.07
CA SER A 431 21.68 -7.16 -32.49
C SER A 431 20.84 -6.27 -33.43
N LYS A 432 19.66 -5.83 -32.99
CA LYS A 432 18.75 -4.96 -33.74
C LYS A 432 18.96 -3.46 -33.46
N VAL A 433 19.86 -3.12 -32.54
CA VAL A 433 20.23 -1.72 -32.25
C VAL A 433 21.21 -1.22 -33.32
N PRO A 434 21.09 0.01 -33.84
CA PRO A 434 22.06 0.59 -34.77
C PRO A 434 23.50 0.56 -34.23
N GLU A 435 24.49 0.43 -35.10
CA GLU A 435 25.91 0.26 -34.73
C GLU A 435 26.42 1.39 -33.83
N ASP A 436 25.99 2.62 -34.11
CA ASP A 436 26.41 3.90 -33.52
C ASP A 436 26.17 3.96 -32.00
N GLY A 437 25.28 3.11 -31.47
CA GLY A 437 25.01 2.99 -30.03
C GLY A 437 25.17 1.57 -29.48
N ARG A 438 25.61 0.62 -30.32
CA ARG A 438 25.66 -0.80 -29.97
C ARG A 438 26.80 -1.10 -28.99
N GLU A 439 27.95 -0.44 -29.13
CA GLU A 439 29.15 -0.72 -28.32
C GLU A 439 28.88 -0.67 -26.81
N TYR A 440 28.15 0.33 -26.33
CA TYR A 440 27.82 0.44 -24.91
C TYR A 440 26.92 -0.71 -24.42
N TRP A 441 25.96 -1.16 -25.26
CA TRP A 441 25.15 -2.34 -24.96
C TRP A 441 25.98 -3.61 -24.86
N ILE A 442 26.95 -3.78 -25.77
CA ILE A 442 27.88 -4.91 -25.75
C ILE A 442 28.66 -4.90 -24.44
N GLY A 443 29.25 -3.76 -24.08
CA GLY A 443 30.00 -3.61 -22.84
C GLY A 443 29.17 -3.93 -21.59
N LEU A 444 27.89 -3.50 -21.55
CA LEU A 444 26.98 -3.85 -20.44
C LEU A 444 26.72 -5.36 -20.35
N LEU A 445 26.50 -6.03 -21.49
CA LEU A 445 26.27 -7.46 -21.53
C LEU A 445 27.53 -8.26 -21.16
N GLU A 446 28.69 -7.84 -21.67
CA GLU A 446 30.00 -8.41 -21.33
C GLU A 446 30.26 -8.29 -19.82
N ALA A 447 30.02 -7.12 -19.23
CA ALA A 447 30.14 -6.91 -17.79
C ALA A 447 29.17 -7.80 -17.01
N ALA A 448 27.90 -7.89 -17.43
CA ALA A 448 26.91 -8.74 -16.77
C ALA A 448 27.28 -10.22 -16.79
N TYR A 449 27.70 -10.75 -17.95
CA TYR A 449 28.20 -12.12 -18.07
C TYR A 449 29.47 -12.33 -17.26
N SER A 450 30.39 -11.38 -17.27
CA SER A 450 31.68 -11.53 -16.58
C SER A 450 31.52 -11.53 -15.06
N ARG A 451 30.60 -10.71 -14.52
CA ARG A 451 30.22 -10.75 -13.10
C ARG A 451 29.52 -12.06 -12.75
N LEU A 452 28.63 -12.53 -13.62
CA LEU A 452 27.92 -13.79 -13.41
C LEU A 452 28.90 -14.95 -13.39
N SER A 453 29.78 -15.12 -14.38
CA SER A 453 30.71 -16.25 -14.48
C SER A 453 31.94 -16.13 -13.56
N GLY A 454 32.33 -14.91 -13.18
CA GLY A 454 33.58 -14.60 -12.50
C GLY A 454 34.80 -14.43 -13.43
N TYR A 455 34.60 -14.58 -14.74
CA TYR A 455 35.68 -14.54 -15.74
C TYR A 455 35.34 -13.59 -16.89
N LYS A 456 36.36 -12.97 -17.49
CA LYS A 456 36.13 -12.01 -18.58
C LYS A 456 35.43 -12.70 -19.75
N THR A 457 34.32 -12.08 -20.17
CA THR A 457 33.50 -12.52 -21.28
C THR A 457 33.54 -11.47 -22.39
N SER A 458 33.78 -11.92 -23.63
CA SER A 458 33.65 -11.07 -24.82
C SER A 458 32.51 -11.55 -25.69
N LEU A 459 31.74 -10.63 -26.25
CA LEU A 459 30.63 -10.92 -27.16
C LEU A 459 30.97 -10.40 -28.57
N LYS A 460 30.81 -11.26 -29.57
CA LYS A 460 30.85 -10.84 -30.98
C LYS A 460 29.50 -11.07 -31.63
N PHE A 461 29.02 -10.05 -32.33
CA PHE A 461 27.81 -10.15 -33.13
C PHE A 461 28.22 -10.62 -34.51
N GLU A 462 27.81 -11.83 -34.85
CA GLU A 462 28.07 -12.48 -36.12
C GLU A 462 26.76 -12.58 -36.90
N THR A 463 26.87 -12.79 -38.21
CA THR A 463 25.72 -13.17 -39.03
C THR A 463 25.77 -14.68 -39.18
N ALA A 464 24.78 -15.39 -38.63
CA ALA A 464 24.65 -16.82 -38.82
C ALA A 464 24.46 -17.17 -40.30
N ALA A 465 24.70 -18.44 -40.64
CA ALA A 465 24.55 -18.95 -42.00
C ALA A 465 23.12 -18.78 -42.58
N ASP A 466 22.10 -18.59 -41.73
CA ASP A 466 20.72 -18.32 -42.15
C ASP A 466 20.41 -16.80 -42.30
N GLY A 467 21.43 -15.94 -42.22
CA GLY A 467 21.29 -14.49 -42.34
C GLY A 467 20.79 -13.80 -41.07
N LYS A 468 20.52 -14.54 -39.98
CA LYS A 468 20.12 -13.94 -38.70
C LYS A 468 21.35 -13.52 -37.90
N ALA A 469 21.21 -12.44 -37.13
CA ALA A 469 22.26 -12.07 -36.19
C ALA A 469 22.41 -13.17 -35.11
N SER A 470 23.61 -13.74 -35.03
CA SER A 470 24.05 -14.62 -33.96
C SER A 470 25.00 -13.88 -33.02
N ILE A 471 25.12 -14.39 -31.80
CA ILE A 471 26.03 -13.82 -30.80
C ILE A 471 26.97 -14.93 -30.38
N SER A 472 28.24 -14.81 -30.75
CA SER A 472 29.28 -15.70 -30.24
C SER A 472 29.79 -15.17 -28.91
N LYS A 473 29.72 -16.03 -27.89
CA LYS A 473 30.14 -15.74 -26.52
C LYS A 473 31.45 -16.48 -26.26
N ASN A 474 32.50 -15.75 -25.92
CA ASN A 474 33.77 -16.33 -25.49
C ASN A 474 34.04 -15.96 -24.03
N ILE A 475 34.05 -16.97 -23.16
CA ILE A 475 34.41 -16.81 -21.75
C ILE A 475 35.87 -17.21 -21.63
N SER A 476 36.72 -16.24 -21.31
CA SER A 476 38.15 -16.48 -21.10
C SER A 476 38.40 -17.20 -19.75
N LYS A 477 39.64 -17.65 -19.54
CA LYS A 477 40.09 -18.12 -18.21
C LYS A 477 40.58 -16.98 -17.32
N GLU A 478 40.59 -15.75 -17.83
CA GLU A 478 41.07 -14.59 -17.09
C GLU A 478 40.01 -14.14 -16.08
N LYS A 479 40.43 -13.91 -14.84
CA LYS A 479 39.55 -13.41 -13.78
C LYS A 479 38.95 -12.06 -14.15
N HIS A 480 37.67 -11.88 -13.84
CA HIS A 480 37.02 -10.58 -13.98
C HIS A 480 37.21 -9.76 -12.72
N VAL A 481 38.00 -8.69 -12.81
CA VAL A 481 38.27 -7.76 -11.71
C VAL A 481 37.81 -6.37 -12.10
N GLU A 482 37.07 -5.71 -11.22
CA GLU A 482 36.61 -4.33 -11.41
C GLU A 482 37.14 -3.44 -10.29
N SER A 483 37.46 -2.19 -10.63
CA SER A 483 37.92 -1.18 -9.67
C SER A 483 36.80 -0.19 -9.39
N TYR A 484 36.52 0.06 -8.11
CA TYR A 484 35.55 1.04 -7.66
C TYR A 484 36.22 2.11 -6.81
N ILE A 485 35.81 3.37 -6.97
CA ILE A 485 36.17 4.48 -6.09
C ILE A 485 34.89 4.98 -5.41
N MET A 486 34.97 5.18 -4.10
CA MET A 486 33.95 5.85 -3.31
C MET A 486 34.64 6.80 -2.33
N HIS A 487 34.36 8.11 -2.44
CA HIS A 487 35.06 9.16 -1.71
C HIS A 487 36.60 9.05 -1.85
N ALA A 488 37.32 8.75 -0.76
CA ALA A 488 38.78 8.63 -0.72
C ALA A 488 39.27 7.17 -0.79
N ALA A 489 38.39 6.19 -0.90
CA ALA A 489 38.74 4.77 -0.92
C ALA A 489 38.56 4.17 -2.31
N SER A 490 39.58 3.46 -2.80
CA SER A 490 39.48 2.56 -3.94
C SER A 490 39.39 1.11 -3.46
N ARG A 491 38.65 0.29 -4.19
CA ARG A 491 38.55 -1.15 -3.94
C ARG A 491 38.53 -1.89 -5.27
N GLU A 492 39.41 -2.87 -5.39
CA GLU A 492 39.32 -3.89 -6.43
C GLU A 492 38.40 -5.03 -5.98
N VAL A 493 37.63 -5.53 -6.92
CA VAL A 493 36.62 -6.56 -6.70
C VAL A 493 36.86 -7.69 -7.69
N ASP A 494 37.37 -8.83 -7.19
CA ASP A 494 37.54 -10.06 -7.95
C ASP A 494 36.23 -10.85 -7.96
N TYR A 495 35.54 -10.90 -9.10
CA TYR A 495 34.29 -11.63 -9.25
C TYR A 495 34.49 -13.15 -9.40
N SER A 496 35.73 -13.64 -9.55
CA SER A 496 36.05 -15.07 -9.46
C SER A 496 36.02 -15.59 -8.01
N ASP A 497 36.05 -14.69 -7.02
CA ASP A 497 35.67 -15.02 -5.65
C ASP A 497 34.15 -15.09 -5.54
N PHE A 498 33.61 -16.31 -5.59
CA PHE A 498 32.17 -16.55 -5.51
C PHE A 498 31.57 -16.28 -4.13
N SER A 499 32.39 -16.09 -3.10
CA SER A 499 31.90 -15.71 -1.76
C SER A 499 31.58 -14.21 -1.65
N PHE A 500 32.15 -13.38 -2.53
CA PHE A 500 31.87 -11.96 -2.55
C PHE A 500 30.49 -11.68 -3.16
N LEU A 501 29.48 -11.38 -2.35
CA LEU A 501 28.11 -11.16 -2.84
C LEU A 501 27.63 -9.71 -2.76
N LYS A 502 28.53 -8.72 -2.56
CA LYS A 502 28.11 -7.32 -2.52
C LYS A 502 27.61 -6.88 -3.91
N ASP A 503 26.42 -6.28 -3.92
CA ASP A 503 25.78 -5.76 -5.12
C ASP A 503 26.28 -4.34 -5.44
N LEU A 504 27.08 -4.23 -6.50
CA LEU A 504 27.67 -2.96 -6.97
C LEU A 504 27.04 -2.51 -8.29
N GLU A 505 27.14 -1.21 -8.59
CA GLU A 505 26.60 -0.67 -9.85
C GLU A 505 27.23 -1.33 -11.08
N LEU A 506 26.43 -1.54 -12.12
CA LEU A 506 26.87 -2.16 -13.38
C LEU A 506 27.19 -1.07 -14.39
N HIS A 507 28.35 -1.17 -15.04
CA HIS A 507 28.82 -0.20 -16.02
C HIS A 507 29.19 -0.92 -17.32
N GLY A 508 28.86 -0.33 -18.47
CA GLY A 508 29.23 -0.87 -19.79
C GLY A 508 30.61 -0.45 -20.28
N GLY A 509 31.22 0.59 -19.69
CA GLY A 509 32.57 1.05 -20.06
C GLY A 509 33.65 0.27 -19.32
N LYS A 510 34.89 0.31 -19.82
CA LYS A 510 36.08 -0.20 -19.11
C LYS A 510 36.69 0.94 -18.27
N GLY A 511 37.16 0.64 -17.06
CA GLY A 511 37.90 1.61 -16.24
C GLY A 511 37.61 1.48 -14.75
N VAL A 512 37.89 2.57 -14.03
CA VAL A 512 37.58 2.71 -12.60
C VAL A 512 36.21 3.35 -12.45
N TYR A 513 35.31 2.69 -11.74
CA TYR A 513 33.92 3.13 -11.60
C TYR A 513 33.74 3.95 -10.33
N MET A 514 32.95 5.03 -10.41
CA MET A 514 32.51 5.74 -9.22
C MET A 514 31.24 5.10 -8.67
N GLN A 515 31.28 4.66 -7.42
CA GLN A 515 30.08 4.31 -6.69
C GLN A 515 29.52 5.60 -6.08
N GLY A 516 28.36 6.05 -6.55
CA GLY A 516 27.70 7.23 -5.98
C GLY A 516 27.39 7.05 -4.48
N PRO A 517 27.20 8.14 -3.72
CA PRO A 517 26.71 8.03 -2.35
C PRO A 517 25.39 7.25 -2.34
N LEU A 518 25.15 6.46 -1.28
CA LEU A 518 23.83 5.88 -1.05
C LEU A 518 22.85 7.04 -0.85
N MET A 519 22.15 7.44 -1.91
CA MET A 519 21.00 8.33 -1.81
C MET A 519 19.85 7.47 -1.27
N PRO A 520 19.36 7.69 -0.03
CA PRO A 520 18.19 6.99 0.46
C PRO A 520 17.00 7.40 -0.40
N LEU A 521 16.63 6.53 -1.33
CA LEU A 521 15.35 6.63 -2.02
C LEU A 521 14.34 6.09 -1.02
N VAL A 522 13.60 7.02 -0.43
CA VAL A 522 12.75 6.84 0.75
C VAL A 522 13.56 6.80 2.05
N SER A 523 13.25 7.69 2.98
CA SER A 523 13.56 7.49 4.39
C SER A 523 12.82 6.23 4.82
N ALA A 524 13.47 5.07 4.70
CA ALA A 524 13.06 3.89 5.43
C ALA A 524 13.27 4.20 6.91
N THR A 525 12.29 4.88 7.51
CA THR A 525 12.09 4.85 8.94
C THR A 525 11.90 3.38 9.29
N THR A 526 12.92 2.84 9.96
CA THR A 526 12.90 1.61 10.77
C THR A 526 12.85 0.26 10.04
N GLU A 527 14.00 -0.21 9.55
CA GLU A 527 14.44 -1.60 9.81
C GLU A 527 15.13 -1.64 11.19
N LYS A 528 14.36 -1.47 12.26
CA LYS A 528 14.75 -1.83 13.63
C LYS A 528 13.51 -2.28 14.39
N THR A 529 13.18 -3.57 14.26
CA THR A 529 12.85 -4.57 15.30
C THR A 529 12.18 -5.76 14.66
#